data_AF-A0A9N9SZX9-F1
#
_entry.id   AF-A0A9N9SZX9-F1
#
_cell.length_a   1.000
_cell.length_b   1.000
_cell.length_c   1.000
_cell.angle_alpha   90.00
_cell.angle_beta   90.00
_cell.angle_gamma   90.00
#
_symmetry.space_group_name_H-M   'P 1'
#
loop_
_entity.id
_entity.type
_entity.pdbx_description
1 polymer ?
#
loop_
_entity_poly.entity_id
_entity_poly.type
_entity_poly.pdbx_seq_one_letter_code
_entity_poly.pdbx_strand_id
1 'polypeptide(L)'
;MGCCYSFFCKDETSSQIGEPNERTHLLVDPVSNSTNIHITNSEDILSRNSNNLPKKTDEQSALNRILQETATNVIDVAALDSHNLQQHEYVERMKIYNIKVQQVLASNKHKYSKKLNSILQDIPNPDKVLNSEPINADDLNMISSSVNLAVNSINDIKVDHKEDLVVPFGLNC
;
A
#
# COMPACT_ATOMS: atom_id res chain seq x y z
N MET A 1 10.13 9.60 -38.14
CA MET A 1 10.82 10.88 -38.31
C MET A 1 10.39 11.80 -37.19
N GLY A 2 10.99 11.62 -36.00
CA GLY A 2 10.70 12.44 -34.82
C GLY A 2 11.89 13.37 -34.58
N CYS A 3 11.65 14.67 -34.68
CA CYS A 3 12.66 15.70 -34.42
C CYS A 3 12.59 16.10 -32.93
N CYS A 4 13.61 15.71 -32.17
CA CYS A 4 13.86 16.22 -30.82
C CYS A 4 14.62 17.55 -30.92
N TYR A 5 14.07 18.62 -30.36
CA TYR A 5 14.75 19.92 -30.25
C TYR A 5 15.81 19.86 -29.14
N SER A 6 17.08 19.93 -29.51
CA SER A 6 18.22 20.16 -28.63
C SER A 6 18.38 21.66 -28.38
N PHE A 7 18.06 22.13 -27.18
CA PHE A 7 18.45 23.46 -26.72
C PHE A 7 19.88 23.36 -26.17
N PHE A 8 20.87 23.40 -27.06
CA PHE A 8 22.27 23.48 -26.71
C PHE A 8 22.59 24.89 -26.22
N CYS A 9 23.16 24.94 -25.03
CA CYS A 9 24.28 25.78 -24.60
C CYS A 9 24.33 27.21 -25.15
N LYS A 10 24.04 28.18 -24.27
CA LYS A 10 24.70 29.48 -24.34
C LYS A 10 26.03 29.39 -23.60
N ASP A 11 27.08 29.69 -24.35
CA ASP A 11 28.47 29.75 -23.94
C ASP A 11 28.78 30.83 -22.89
N GLU A 12 29.88 30.59 -22.17
CA GLU A 12 31.07 31.46 -22.05
C GLU A 12 31.61 31.58 -20.60
N THR A 13 32.71 30.87 -20.37
CA THR A 13 33.91 31.27 -19.61
C THR A 13 33.76 32.06 -18.31
N SER A 14 34.06 31.43 -17.17
CA SER A 14 35.12 31.90 -16.26
C SER A 14 35.35 30.96 -15.06
N SER A 15 36.63 30.66 -14.81
CA SER A 15 37.21 30.30 -13.49
C SER A 15 36.97 28.89 -12.94
N GLN A 16 37.98 28.04 -13.12
CA GLN A 16 38.27 26.93 -12.21
C GLN A 16 38.46 27.47 -10.78
N ILE A 17 37.71 26.93 -9.81
CA ILE A 17 38.17 26.53 -8.46
C ILE A 17 36.95 25.93 -7.73
N GLY A 18 36.98 24.62 -7.50
CA GLY A 18 36.23 24.01 -6.40
C GLY A 18 34.81 23.50 -6.64
N GLU A 19 34.34 23.32 -7.88
CA GLU A 19 33.02 22.71 -8.12
C GLU A 19 33.08 21.17 -7.98
N PRO A 20 32.21 20.56 -7.16
CA PRO A 20 32.12 19.11 -7.03
C PRO A 20 31.64 18.50 -8.34
N ASN A 21 32.46 17.61 -8.93
CA ASN A 21 32.10 16.92 -10.15
C ASN A 21 31.22 15.71 -9.82
N GLU A 22 30.62 15.09 -10.84
CA GLU A 22 29.81 13.86 -10.76
C GLU A 22 30.51 12.63 -10.15
N ARG A 23 31.82 12.76 -9.83
CA ARG A 23 32.63 11.74 -9.13
C ARG A 23 32.92 12.08 -7.66
N THR A 24 32.45 13.22 -7.16
CA THR A 24 32.69 13.65 -5.78
C THR A 24 31.62 13.03 -4.87
N HIS A 25 32.02 12.05 -4.05
CA HIS A 25 31.12 11.39 -3.09
C HIS A 25 30.63 12.38 -2.01
N LEU A 26 29.31 12.47 -1.83
CA LEU A 26 28.65 13.44 -0.96
C LEU A 26 28.50 13.00 0.51
N LEU A 27 28.86 11.77 0.86
CA LEU A 27 28.73 11.22 2.21
C LEU A 27 29.99 10.45 2.59
N VAL A 28 30.48 10.68 3.81
CA VAL A 28 31.52 9.85 4.44
C VAL A 28 30.87 8.52 4.84
N ASP A 29 31.49 7.40 4.44
CA ASP A 29 30.96 6.06 4.71
C ASP A 29 30.55 5.90 6.19
N PRO A 30 29.28 5.56 6.48
CA PRO A 30 28.88 5.33 7.85
C PRO A 30 29.52 4.06 8.38
N VAL A 31 30.33 4.23 9.42
CA VAL A 31 30.89 3.15 10.26
C VAL A 31 29.74 2.23 10.67
N SER A 32 29.78 0.98 10.20
CA SER A 32 28.75 -0.01 10.44
C SER A 32 28.67 -0.37 11.92
N ASN A 33 27.69 0.16 12.63
CA ASN A 33 27.40 -0.25 14.00
C ASN A 33 25.89 -0.32 14.22
N SER A 34 25.30 -1.49 13.98
CA SER A 34 24.10 -1.93 14.69
C SER A 34 23.98 -3.45 14.64
N THR A 35 23.80 -3.96 15.85
CA THR A 35 23.76 -5.35 16.28
C THR A 35 22.37 -5.96 16.10
N ASN A 36 22.34 -7.29 15.89
CA ASN A 36 21.29 -8.25 16.29
C ASN A 36 19.95 -8.15 15.49
N ILE A 37 19.41 -9.16 14.81
CA ILE A 37 19.50 -10.63 14.87
C ILE A 37 19.08 -11.14 13.47
N HIS A 38 19.87 -12.01 12.84
CA HIS A 38 19.29 -13.04 11.97
C HIS A 38 20.18 -14.28 12.00
N ILE A 39 19.60 -15.36 12.52
CA ILE A 39 20.18 -16.69 12.56
C ILE A 39 20.18 -17.20 11.12
N THR A 40 21.32 -17.15 10.45
CA THR A 40 21.55 -17.82 9.17
C THR A 40 22.91 -18.51 9.21
N ASN A 41 22.96 -19.72 8.66
CA ASN A 41 24.03 -20.71 8.77
C ASN A 41 25.46 -20.15 8.63
N SER A 42 26.33 -20.70 9.46
CA SER A 42 27.66 -20.18 9.82
C SER A 42 28.76 -20.54 8.80
N GLU A 43 28.48 -20.52 7.49
CA GLU A 43 29.50 -20.75 6.45
C GLU A 43 29.84 -19.48 5.63
N ASP A 44 29.00 -18.45 5.60
CA ASP A 44 29.19 -17.27 4.72
C ASP A 44 30.14 -16.18 5.28
N ILE A 45 30.61 -16.32 6.52
CA ILE A 45 31.44 -15.28 7.17
C ILE A 45 32.91 -15.31 6.70
N LEU A 46 33.38 -16.40 6.08
CA LEU A 46 34.79 -16.54 5.69
C LEU A 46 35.15 -15.84 4.36
N SER A 47 34.20 -15.30 3.60
CA SER A 47 34.49 -14.66 2.31
C SER A 47 34.59 -13.13 2.36
N ARG A 48 34.79 -12.52 3.54
CA ARG A 48 34.86 -11.05 3.71
C ARG A 48 36.25 -10.43 3.44
N ASN A 49 37.26 -11.22 3.08
CA ASN A 49 38.57 -10.68 2.68
C ASN A 49 39.08 -11.32 1.39
N SER A 50 38.67 -10.77 0.25
CA SER A 50 39.44 -10.85 -1.00
C SER A 50 39.10 -9.65 -1.86
N ASN A 51 39.89 -8.59 -1.73
CA ASN A 51 39.91 -7.45 -2.62
C ASN A 51 40.13 -7.91 -4.08
N ASN A 52 39.46 -7.20 -5.01
CA ASN A 52 39.75 -7.07 -6.44
C ASN A 52 39.21 -8.16 -7.40
N LEU A 53 37.88 -8.24 -7.58
CA LEU A 53 37.20 -8.43 -8.87
C LEU A 53 35.67 -8.41 -8.66
N PRO A 54 34.84 -7.86 -9.58
CA PRO A 54 33.41 -8.16 -9.57
C PRO A 54 33.25 -9.67 -9.77
N LYS A 55 32.89 -10.37 -8.69
CA LYS A 55 32.56 -11.79 -8.76
C LYS A 55 31.32 -11.87 -9.63
N LYS A 56 31.41 -12.52 -10.80
CA LYS A 56 30.30 -12.80 -11.74
C LYS A 56 29.01 -13.28 -11.07
N THR A 57 29.12 -13.82 -9.85
CA THR A 57 28.01 -14.22 -8.98
C THR A 57 27.08 -13.08 -8.55
N ASP A 58 27.57 -11.86 -8.33
CA ASP A 58 26.75 -10.74 -7.83
C ASP A 58 25.83 -10.16 -8.92
N GLU A 59 26.38 -9.96 -10.12
CA GLU A 59 25.59 -9.57 -11.29
C GLU A 59 24.51 -10.62 -11.61
N GLN A 60 24.82 -11.91 -11.52
CA GLN A 60 23.85 -12.98 -11.73
C GLN A 60 22.76 -13.01 -10.65
N SER A 61 23.08 -12.68 -9.40
CA SER A 61 22.12 -12.55 -8.30
C SER A 61 21.17 -11.35 -8.51
N ALA A 62 21.71 -10.21 -8.93
CA ALA A 62 20.92 -9.03 -9.27
C ALA A 62 19.94 -9.31 -10.41
N LEU A 63 20.38 -10.02 -11.45
CA LEU A 63 19.51 -10.43 -12.56
C LEU A 63 18.39 -11.39 -12.11
N ASN A 64 18.71 -12.34 -11.22
CA ASN A 64 17.69 -13.25 -10.65
C ASN A 64 16.65 -12.49 -9.83
N ARG A 65 17.07 -11.48 -9.05
CA ARG A 65 16.15 -10.63 -8.30
C ARG A 65 15.23 -9.83 -9.23
N ILE A 66 15.79 -9.22 -10.28
CA ILE A 66 15.01 -8.48 -11.29
C ILE A 66 13.99 -9.41 -11.96
N LEU A 67 14.40 -10.63 -12.33
CA LEU A 67 13.51 -11.62 -12.93
C LEU A 67 12.37 -12.00 -11.97
N GLN A 68 12.68 -12.29 -10.70
CA GLN A 68 11.67 -12.69 -9.71
C GLN A 68 10.70 -11.54 -9.36
N GLU A 69 11.21 -10.33 -9.23
CA GLU A 69 10.41 -9.12 -9.01
C GLU A 69 9.50 -8.86 -10.22
N THR A 70 10.05 -8.96 -11.43
CA THR A 70 9.27 -8.83 -12.67
C THR A 70 8.19 -9.91 -12.76
N ALA A 71 8.53 -11.17 -12.50
CA ALA A 71 7.57 -12.28 -12.52
C ALA A 71 6.44 -12.10 -11.49
N THR A 72 6.72 -11.43 -10.36
CA THR A 72 5.71 -11.12 -9.33
C THR A 72 4.82 -9.94 -9.74
N ASN A 73 5.38 -8.95 -10.42
CA ASN A 73 4.70 -7.70 -10.79
C ASN A 73 3.94 -7.79 -12.13
N VAL A 74 4.26 -8.76 -12.98
CA VAL A 74 3.54 -9.00 -14.22
C VAL A 74 2.19 -9.63 -13.92
N ILE A 75 1.13 -9.02 -14.45
CA ILE A 75 -0.24 -9.51 -14.30
C ILE A 75 -0.52 -10.56 -15.37
N ASP A 76 -0.77 -11.80 -14.94
CA ASP A 76 -1.28 -12.85 -15.82
C ASP A 76 -2.79 -12.66 -16.03
N VAL A 77 -3.15 -12.10 -17.19
CA VAL A 77 -4.54 -11.85 -17.60
C VAL A 77 -5.30 -13.17 -17.87
N ALA A 78 -4.60 -14.27 -18.15
CA ALA A 78 -5.21 -15.57 -18.43
C ALA A 78 -5.51 -16.40 -17.17
N ALA A 79 -4.98 -16.02 -16.00
CA ALA A 79 -5.16 -16.73 -14.73
C ALA A 79 -6.54 -16.54 -14.07
N LEU A 80 -7.57 -16.10 -14.81
CA LEU A 80 -8.92 -15.89 -14.28
C LEU A 80 -9.69 -17.19 -14.00
N ASP A 81 -9.20 -18.34 -14.50
CA ASP A 81 -9.87 -19.62 -14.28
C ASP A 81 -9.47 -20.23 -12.92
N SER A 82 -10.45 -20.41 -12.03
CA SER A 82 -10.27 -20.74 -10.62
C SER A 82 -9.97 -22.22 -10.33
N HIS A 83 -9.32 -22.94 -11.25
CA HIS A 83 -9.28 -24.41 -11.22
C HIS A 83 -7.90 -25.05 -11.03
N ASN A 84 -6.91 -24.32 -10.51
CA ASN A 84 -5.59 -24.91 -10.24
C ASN A 84 -5.50 -25.71 -8.92
N LEU A 85 -6.58 -25.78 -8.13
CA LEU A 85 -6.62 -26.58 -6.90
C LEU A 85 -7.40 -27.88 -7.11
N GLN A 86 -6.74 -29.02 -6.92
CA GLN A 86 -7.40 -30.32 -7.01
C GLN A 86 -8.28 -30.57 -5.78
N GLN A 87 -9.40 -31.30 -5.96
CA GLN A 87 -10.36 -31.56 -4.89
C GLN A 87 -9.73 -32.25 -3.67
N HIS A 88 -8.80 -33.19 -3.89
CA HIS A 88 -8.16 -33.91 -2.79
C HIS A 88 -7.28 -32.97 -1.94
N GLU A 89 -6.55 -32.05 -2.58
CA GLU A 89 -5.71 -31.06 -1.91
C GLU A 89 -6.56 -30.06 -1.12
N TYR A 90 -7.69 -29.64 -1.67
CA TYR A 90 -8.66 -28.82 -0.96
C TYR A 90 -9.13 -29.48 0.35
N VAL A 91 -9.54 -30.75 0.28
CA VAL A 91 -10.03 -31.49 1.45
C VAL A 91 -8.94 -31.67 2.50
N GLU A 92 -7.71 -31.93 2.10
CA GLU A 92 -6.58 -32.04 3.02
C GLU A 92 -6.25 -30.71 3.70
N ARG A 93 -6.15 -29.61 2.94
CA ARG A 93 -5.95 -28.26 3.49
C ARG A 93 -7.07 -27.88 4.46
N MET A 94 -8.33 -28.20 4.12
CA MET A 94 -9.49 -27.98 4.99
C MET A 94 -9.34 -28.71 6.33
N LYS A 95 -8.89 -29.97 6.34
CA LYS A 95 -8.65 -30.73 7.58
C LYS A 95 -7.55 -30.09 8.42
N ILE A 96 -6.43 -29.71 7.79
CA ILE A 96 -5.31 -29.05 8.47
C ILE A 96 -5.75 -27.74 9.11
N TYR A 97 -6.51 -26.90 8.40
CA TYR A 97 -7.00 -25.64 8.94
C TYR A 97 -7.97 -25.86 10.10
N ASN A 98 -8.88 -26.83 9.99
CA ASN A 98 -9.76 -27.17 11.11
C ASN A 98 -8.99 -27.57 12.37
N ILE A 99 -7.98 -28.43 12.24
CA ILE A 99 -7.15 -28.85 13.38
C ILE A 99 -6.43 -27.65 14.00
N LYS A 100 -5.79 -26.81 13.17
CA LYS A 100 -5.08 -25.61 13.63
C LYS A 100 -6.01 -24.63 14.34
N VAL A 101 -7.20 -24.39 13.79
CA VAL A 101 -8.22 -23.52 14.40
C VAL A 101 -8.65 -24.08 15.76
N GLN A 102 -8.98 -25.37 15.84
CA GLN A 102 -9.39 -25.98 17.11
C GLN A 102 -8.28 -25.93 18.16
N GLN A 103 -7.02 -26.13 17.78
CA GLN A 103 -5.87 -26.01 18.68
C GLN A 103 -5.74 -24.59 19.23
N VAL A 104 -5.90 -23.56 18.39
CA VAL A 104 -5.87 -22.15 18.82
C VAL A 104 -7.05 -21.85 19.74
N LEU A 105 -8.27 -22.29 19.40
CA LEU A 105 -9.46 -22.10 20.22
C LEU A 105 -9.36 -22.78 21.59
N ALA A 106 -8.76 -23.98 21.66
CA ALA A 106 -8.54 -24.70 22.91
C ALA A 106 -7.45 -24.07 23.78
N SER A 107 -6.43 -23.46 23.17
CA SER A 107 -5.31 -22.81 23.87
C SER A 107 -5.66 -21.40 24.36
N ASN A 108 -6.65 -20.74 23.73
CA ASN A 108 -7.04 -19.39 24.07
C ASN A 108 -8.01 -19.40 25.28
N LYS A 109 -7.56 -18.83 26.40
CA LYS A 109 -8.40 -18.69 27.62
C LYS A 109 -9.56 -17.71 27.44
N HIS A 110 -9.55 -16.91 26.38
CA HIS A 110 -10.69 -16.12 25.98
C HIS A 110 -11.74 -17.05 25.37
N LYS A 111 -12.58 -17.63 26.24
CA LYS A 111 -13.87 -18.17 25.83
C LYS A 111 -14.55 -17.06 25.03
N TYR A 112 -14.65 -17.20 23.71
CA TYR A 112 -15.57 -16.40 22.92
C TYR A 112 -16.90 -16.49 23.65
N SER A 113 -17.28 -15.40 24.30
CA SER A 113 -18.46 -15.36 25.14
C SER A 113 -19.62 -15.74 24.24
N LYS A 114 -20.15 -16.95 24.41
CA LYS A 114 -21.39 -17.40 23.75
C LYS A 114 -22.59 -16.56 24.18
N LYS A 115 -22.42 -15.65 25.15
CA LYS A 115 -23.43 -14.68 25.49
C LYS A 115 -23.48 -13.70 24.32
N LEU A 116 -24.54 -13.83 23.52
CA LEU A 116 -24.94 -12.78 22.60
C LEU A 116 -25.09 -11.53 23.45
N ASN A 117 -24.18 -10.57 23.26
CA ASN A 117 -24.27 -9.30 23.96
C ASN A 117 -25.62 -8.71 23.59
N SER A 118 -26.46 -8.42 24.59
CA SER A 118 -27.71 -7.70 24.34
C SER A 118 -27.36 -6.31 23.83
N ILE A 119 -28.14 -5.77 22.90
CA ILE A 119 -27.86 -4.48 22.25
C ILE A 119 -27.70 -3.32 23.26
N LEU A 120 -28.25 -3.46 24.47
CA LEU A 120 -28.18 -2.46 25.56
C LEU A 120 -27.43 -2.97 26.80
N GLN A 121 -26.53 -3.95 26.67
CA GLN A 121 -25.80 -4.51 27.82
C GLN A 121 -24.98 -3.45 28.58
N ASP A 122 -24.58 -2.38 27.88
CA ASP A 122 -23.77 -1.29 28.43
C ASP A 122 -24.61 -0.15 29.03
N ILE A 123 -25.95 -0.20 28.94
CA ILE A 123 -26.83 0.85 29.46
C ILE A 123 -27.38 0.42 30.84
N PRO A 124 -26.90 1.01 31.95
CA PRO A 124 -27.46 0.75 33.26
C PRO A 124 -28.88 1.34 33.34
N ASN A 125 -29.86 0.51 33.75
CA ASN A 125 -31.26 0.89 33.95
C ASN A 125 -31.91 1.55 32.70
N PRO A 126 -32.13 0.78 31.62
CA PRO A 126 -32.62 1.30 30.34
C PRO A 126 -33.96 2.05 30.46
N ASP A 127 -34.86 1.60 31.33
CA ASP A 127 -36.15 2.27 31.55
C ASP A 127 -35.99 3.72 32.05
N LYS A 128 -34.97 3.99 32.87
CA LYS A 128 -34.71 5.34 33.36
C LYS A 128 -34.15 6.24 32.26
N VAL A 129 -33.27 5.69 31.42
CA VAL A 129 -32.66 6.43 30.30
C VAL A 129 -33.69 6.76 29.24
N LEU A 130 -34.60 5.82 28.91
CA LEU A 130 -35.66 6.06 27.93
C LEU A 130 -36.71 7.08 28.40
N ASN A 131 -36.89 7.23 29.72
CA ASN A 131 -37.79 8.22 30.32
C ASN A 131 -37.11 9.57 30.61
N SER A 132 -35.85 9.77 30.20
CA SER A 132 -35.20 11.07 30.35
C SER A 132 -35.79 12.11 29.41
N GLU A 133 -35.46 13.37 29.64
CA GLU A 133 -35.84 14.47 28.76
C GLU A 133 -35.35 14.20 27.32
N PRO A 134 -36.21 14.41 26.30
CA PRO A 134 -35.82 14.24 24.91
C PRO A 134 -34.85 15.33 24.45
N ILE A 135 -34.23 15.13 23.29
CA ILE A 135 -33.36 16.14 22.67
C ILE A 135 -34.11 17.46 22.46
N ASN A 136 -33.43 18.58 22.72
CA ASN A 136 -33.99 19.91 22.54
C ASN A 136 -34.29 20.18 21.04
N ALA A 137 -35.41 20.86 20.76
CA ALA A 137 -35.80 21.23 19.41
C ALA A 137 -34.78 22.17 18.73
N ASP A 138 -34.12 23.04 19.50
CA ASP A 138 -33.09 23.94 18.97
C ASP A 138 -31.89 23.16 18.44
N ASP A 139 -31.49 22.09 19.13
CA ASP A 139 -30.39 21.21 18.70
C ASP A 139 -30.76 20.47 17.41
N LEU A 140 -32.01 19.98 17.30
CA LEU A 140 -32.51 19.34 16.08
C LEU A 140 -32.52 20.31 14.89
N ASN A 141 -32.93 21.55 15.12
CA ASN A 141 -32.93 22.59 14.09
C ASN A 141 -31.50 22.95 13.65
N MET A 142 -30.57 23.05 14.60
CA MET A 142 -29.15 23.28 14.33
C MET A 142 -28.54 22.15 13.50
N ILE A 143 -28.79 20.89 13.88
CA ILE A 143 -28.31 19.71 13.15
C ILE A 143 -28.88 19.71 11.73
N SER A 144 -30.19 19.91 11.59
CA SER A 144 -30.87 19.89 10.28
C SER A 144 -30.34 20.99 9.36
N SER A 145 -30.14 22.20 9.90
CA SER A 145 -29.58 23.32 9.13
C SER A 145 -28.15 23.04 8.69
N SER A 146 -27.33 22.46 9.57
CA SER A 146 -25.94 22.10 9.25
C SER A 146 -25.86 21.03 8.16
N VAL A 147 -26.73 20.03 8.21
CA VAL A 147 -26.82 18.99 7.17
C VAL A 147 -27.26 19.58 5.83
N ASN A 148 -28.25 20.48 5.83
CA ASN A 148 -28.70 21.13 4.60
C ASN A 148 -27.59 21.96 3.95
N LEU A 149 -26.77 22.66 4.74
CA LEU A 149 -25.61 23.38 4.22
C LEU A 149 -24.59 22.42 3.60
N ALA A 150 -24.29 21.29 4.26
CA ALA A 150 -23.38 20.29 3.72
C ALA A 150 -23.89 19.67 2.41
N VAL A 151 -25.19 19.36 2.32
CA VAL A 151 -25.82 18.86 1.09
C VAL A 151 -25.70 19.88 -0.04
N ASN A 152 -25.93 21.17 0.24
CA ASN A 152 -25.75 22.22 -0.75
C ASN A 152 -24.31 22.30 -1.25
N SER A 153 -23.32 22.22 -0.34
CA SER A 153 -21.90 22.23 -0.73
C SER A 153 -21.50 21.00 -1.54
N ILE A 154 -22.12 19.84 -1.33
CA ILE A 154 -21.89 18.65 -2.16
C ILE A 154 -22.39 18.86 -3.59
N ASN A 155 -23.51 19.58 -3.77
CA ASN A 155 -24.04 19.88 -5.10
C ASN A 155 -23.13 20.83 -5.90
N ASP A 156 -22.27 21.59 -5.23
CA ASP A 156 -21.25 22.42 -5.88
C ASP A 156 -20.07 21.59 -6.41
N ILE A 157 -19.96 20.31 -6.03
CA ILE A 157 -18.96 19.37 -6.58
C ILE A 157 -19.45 18.88 -7.94
N LYS A 158 -19.24 19.70 -8.96
CA LYS A 158 -19.56 19.38 -10.36
C LYS A 158 -18.50 19.94 -11.29
N VAL A 159 -18.41 19.35 -12.47
CA VAL A 159 -17.57 19.87 -13.55
C VAL A 159 -18.35 20.97 -14.26
N ASP A 160 -17.86 22.21 -14.15
CA ASP A 160 -18.40 23.32 -14.93
C ASP A 160 -18.01 23.16 -16.40
N HIS A 161 -19.02 23.12 -17.27
CA HIS A 161 -18.81 23.08 -18.71
C HIS A 161 -18.12 24.37 -19.20
N LYS A 162 -17.07 24.22 -20.02
CA LYS A 162 -16.32 25.34 -20.61
C LYS A 162 -16.33 25.31 -22.13
N GLU A 163 -15.98 24.17 -22.70
CA GLU A 163 -15.91 23.95 -24.14
C GLU A 163 -16.52 22.59 -24.48
N ASP A 164 -16.95 22.44 -25.73
CA ASP A 164 -17.50 21.17 -26.23
C ASP A 164 -16.38 20.12 -26.33
N LEU A 165 -16.52 19.04 -25.55
CA LEU A 165 -15.60 17.89 -25.63
C LEU A 165 -15.77 17.09 -26.93
N VAL A 166 -16.92 17.25 -27.60
CA VAL A 166 -17.26 16.55 -28.83
C VAL A 166 -17.76 17.58 -29.83
N VAL A 167 -17.03 17.75 -30.92
CA VAL A 167 -17.42 18.63 -32.02
C VAL A 167 -17.77 17.77 -33.23
N PRO A 168 -18.93 17.98 -33.88
CA PRO A 168 -19.27 17.27 -35.10
C PRO A 168 -18.35 17.71 -36.23
N PHE A 169 -17.81 16.73 -36.97
CA PHE A 169 -17.06 17.01 -38.18
C PHE A 169 -18.01 17.05 -39.37
N GLY A 170 -18.22 18.25 -39.92
CA GLY A 170 -19.02 18.48 -41.12
C GLY A 170 -19.35 19.96 -41.29
N LEU A 171 -19.49 20.43 -42.53
CA LEU A 171 -20.05 21.75 -42.79
C LEU A 171 -21.55 21.68 -42.44
N ASN A 172 -22.02 22.61 -41.59
CA ASN A 172 -23.46 22.78 -41.37
C ASN A 172 -24.09 23.18 -42.72
N CYS A 173 -24.75 22.23 -43.38
CA CYS A 173 -25.53 22.46 -44.59
C CYS A 173 -26.76 23.30 -44.30
#